data_AF-A0A8T2XNT6-F1
#
_entry.id   AF-A0A8T2XNT6-F1
#
_cell.length_a   1.000
_cell.length_b   1.000
_cell.length_c   1.000
_cell.angle_alpha   90.00
_cell.angle_beta   90.00
_cell.angle_gamma   90.00
#
_symmetry.space_group_name_H-M   'P 1'
#
loop_
_entity.id
_entity.type
_entity.pdbx_description
1 polymer ?
#
loop_
_entity_poly.entity_id
_entity_poly.type
_entity_poly.pdbx_seq_one_letter_code
_entity_poly.pdbx_strand_id
1 'polypeptide(L)'
;MTMCSSCSSGSSSTRSWIVHGIVAGGAIAAAIGAGAYLVRYRKFRSQVVGIIPARYASSRFEGKPLVNILGKPMIQRTWERAKLATTLDHI
;
A
#
# COMPACT_ATOMS: atom_id res chain seq x y z
N MET A 1 73.30 16.95 14.72
CA MET A 1 72.45 16.10 13.86
C MET A 1 71.16 15.79 14.61
N THR A 2 70.11 16.57 14.40
CA THR A 2 68.74 16.12 14.68
C THR A 2 67.83 16.87 13.72
N MET A 3 67.42 16.17 12.66
CA MET A 3 66.48 16.70 11.67
C MET A 3 65.09 16.78 12.29
N CYS A 4 64.41 17.90 12.07
CA CYS A 4 63.00 18.08 12.35
C CYS A 4 62.16 17.18 11.43
N SER A 5 61.26 16.40 12.01
CA SER A 5 60.21 15.65 11.30
C SER A 5 58.86 16.26 11.61
N SER A 6 58.33 17.05 10.68
CA SER A 6 56.97 17.62 10.76
C SER A 6 55.95 16.57 10.29
N CYS A 7 55.12 16.08 11.21
CA CYS A 7 54.04 15.13 10.91
C CYS A 7 52.85 15.86 10.26
N SER A 8 52.58 15.57 8.99
CA SER A 8 51.39 16.02 8.26
C SER A 8 50.23 15.03 8.44
N SER A 9 49.38 15.24 9.46
CA SER A 9 48.21 14.38 9.73
C SER A 9 46.93 15.22 9.87
N GLY A 10 46.40 15.73 8.75
CA GLY A 10 45.21 16.60 8.76
C GLY A 10 44.21 16.41 7.61
N SER A 11 44.37 15.41 6.74
CA SER A 11 43.58 15.31 5.49
C SER A 11 42.67 14.09 5.36
N SER A 12 42.78 13.07 6.22
CA SER A 12 42.04 11.79 6.08
C SER A 12 40.69 11.77 6.80
N SER A 13 40.59 12.39 7.97
CA SER A 13 39.37 12.40 8.79
C SER A 13 38.26 13.25 8.16
N THR A 14 38.57 14.47 7.72
CA THR A 14 37.58 15.40 7.13
C THR A 14 36.93 14.86 5.85
N ARG A 15 37.69 14.10 5.04
CA ARG A 15 37.16 13.46 3.82
C ARG A 15 36.15 12.37 4.14
N SER A 16 36.34 11.64 5.24
CA SER A 16 35.42 10.58 5.67
C SER A 16 34.06 11.14 6.09
N TRP A 17 34.03 12.22 6.87
CA TRP A 17 32.77 12.84 7.33
C TRP A 17 31.97 13.46 6.18
N ILE A 18 32.64 14.04 5.18
CA ILE A 18 31.99 14.56 3.97
C ILE A 18 31.37 13.43 3.16
N VAL A 19 32.11 12.33 2.95
CA VAL A 19 31.60 11.16 2.20
C VAL A 19 30.41 10.52 2.93
N HIS A 20 30.50 10.34 4.25
CA HIS A 20 29.39 9.80 5.04
C HIS A 20 28.16 10.74 5.02
N GLY A 21 28.36 12.05 5.09
CA GLY A 21 27.28 13.04 4.98
C GLY A 21 26.55 12.98 3.63
N ILE A 22 27.30 12.88 2.52
CA ILE A 22 26.73 12.75 1.16
C ILE A 22 25.98 11.43 1.01
N VAL A 23 26.55 10.31 1.46
CA VAL A 23 25.92 8.99 1.36
C VAL A 23 24.65 8.93 2.21
N ALA A 24 24.70 9.42 3.46
CA ALA A 24 23.53 9.48 4.33
C ALA A 24 22.45 10.40 3.75
N GLY A 25 22.82 11.58 3.25
CA GLY A 25 21.89 12.51 2.62
C GLY A 25 21.23 11.94 1.35
N GLY A 26 22.00 11.29 0.48
CA GLY A 26 21.48 10.63 -0.72
C GLY A 26 20.53 9.47 -0.40
N ALA A 27 20.86 8.64 0.58
CA ALA A 27 20.00 7.55 1.04
C ALA A 27 18.68 8.06 1.64
N ILE A 28 18.73 9.12 2.45
CA ILE A 28 17.54 9.76 3.03
C ILE A 28 16.66 10.35 1.92
N ALA A 29 17.25 11.10 0.98
CA ALA A 29 16.51 11.68 -0.13
C ALA A 29 15.85 10.61 -1.02
N ALA A 30 16.56 9.52 -1.30
CA ALA A 30 16.02 8.39 -2.06
C ALA A 30 14.88 7.69 -1.31
N ALA A 31 15.00 7.47 0.00
CA ALA A 31 13.96 6.86 0.82
C ALA A 31 12.70 7.73 0.91
N ILE A 32 12.86 9.04 1.10
CA ILE A 32 11.74 9.99 1.10
C ILE A 32 11.08 10.05 -0.27
N GLY A 33 11.88 10.14 -1.34
CA GLY A 33 11.40 10.13 -2.72
C GLY A 33 10.62 8.86 -3.06
N ALA A 34 11.16 7.69 -2.71
CA ALA A 34 10.49 6.40 -2.91
C ALA A 34 9.21 6.28 -2.06
N GLY A 35 9.23 6.71 -0.81
CA GLY A 35 8.06 6.73 0.07
C GLY A 35 6.95 7.63 -0.49
N ALA A 36 7.28 8.85 -0.90
CA ALA A 36 6.34 9.79 -1.51
C ALA A 36 5.78 9.24 -2.83
N TYR A 37 6.64 8.65 -3.67
CA TYR A 37 6.22 8.01 -4.93
C TYR A 37 5.23 6.87 -4.68
N LEU A 38 5.55 5.96 -3.75
CA LEU A 38 4.71 4.80 -3.46
C LEU A 38 3.37 5.19 -2.84
N VAL A 39 3.37 6.15 -1.91
CA VAL A 39 2.14 6.72 -1.32
C VAL A 39 1.29 7.37 -2.41
N ARG A 40 1.91 8.14 -3.31
CA ARG A 40 1.20 8.77 -4.43
C ARG A 40 0.62 7.74 -5.39
N TYR A 41 1.33 6.65 -5.65
CA TYR A 41 0.88 5.55 -6.50
C TYR A 41 -0.32 4.80 -5.91
N ARG A 42 -0.33 4.57 -4.59
CA ARG A 42 -1.47 3.95 -3.89
C ARG A 42 -2.73 4.80 -3.98
N LYS A 43 -2.60 6.13 -4.03
CA LYS A 43 -3.72 7.08 -4.20
C LYS A 43 -4.37 7.01 -5.59
N PHE A 44 -3.71 6.43 -6.60
CA PHE A 44 -4.22 6.37 -7.97
C PHE A 44 -4.85 5.03 -8.36
N ARG A 45 -5.07 4.12 -7.41
CA ARG A 45 -5.83 2.91 -7.71
C ARG A 45 -7.30 3.27 -7.91
N SER A 46 -7.91 2.72 -8.97
CA SER A 46 -9.32 2.91 -9.26
C SER A 46 -10.17 2.34 -8.13
N GLN A 47 -11.23 3.06 -7.75
CA GLN A 47 -12.22 2.53 -6.82
C GLN A 47 -13.02 1.40 -7.49
N VAL A 48 -13.24 0.32 -6.75
CA VAL A 48 -13.99 -0.85 -7.22
C VAL A 48 -15.27 -0.99 -6.42
N VAL A 49 -16.41 -0.88 -7.12
CA VAL A 49 -17.75 -1.04 -6.56
C VAL A 49 -18.33 -2.37 -7.03
N GLY A 50 -18.74 -3.22 -6.09
CA GLY A 50 -19.48 -4.45 -6.36
C GLY A 50 -20.97 -4.17 -6.46
N ILE A 51 -21.65 -4.71 -7.48
CA ILE A 51 -23.11 -4.58 -7.63
C ILE A 51 -23.70 -5.98 -7.58
N ILE A 52 -24.65 -6.21 -6.67
CA ILE A 52 -25.36 -7.49 -6.55
C ILE A 52 -26.75 -7.35 -7.20
N PRO A 53 -26.93 -7.80 -8.46
CA PRO A 53 -28.23 -7.71 -9.11
C PRO A 53 -29.19 -8.74 -8.48
N ALA A 54 -30.35 -8.27 -8.04
CA ALA A 54 -31.42 -9.11 -7.53
C ALA A 54 -32.72 -8.81 -8.28
N ARG A 55 -33.32 -9.84 -8.90
CA ARG A 55 -34.61 -9.72 -9.59
C ARG A 55 -35.66 -10.57 -8.87
N TYR A 56 -36.82 -10.00 -8.62
CA TYR A 56 -37.90 -10.67 -7.89
C TYR A 56 -38.70 -11.66 -8.77
N ALA A 57 -39.02 -11.25 -10.00
CA ALA A 57 -39.93 -11.95 -10.91
C ALA A 57 -39.26 -13.12 -11.65
N SER A 58 -39.13 -14.25 -10.96
CA SER A 58 -38.58 -15.49 -11.53
C SER A 58 -39.70 -16.52 -11.63
N SER A 59 -40.16 -16.81 -12.85
CA SER A 59 -41.33 -17.66 -13.11
C SER A 59 -41.21 -19.11 -12.61
N ARG A 60 -39.98 -19.63 -12.48
CA ARG A 60 -39.72 -20.99 -11.97
C ARG A 60 -39.54 -21.04 -10.46
N PHE A 61 -39.25 -19.89 -9.84
CA PHE A 61 -39.02 -19.78 -8.41
C PHE A 61 -39.17 -18.32 -7.99
N GLU A 62 -40.40 -17.94 -7.66
CA GLU A 62 -40.77 -16.55 -7.36
C GLU A 62 -40.15 -16.07 -6.05
N GLY A 63 -39.77 -14.79 -5.99
CA GLY A 63 -39.20 -14.21 -4.78
C GLY A 63 -37.83 -14.77 -4.40
N LYS A 64 -37.14 -15.47 -5.32
CA LYS A 64 -35.86 -16.16 -5.12
C LYS A 64 -34.83 -15.40 -4.26
N PRO A 65 -34.58 -14.09 -4.43
CA PRO A 65 -33.61 -13.37 -3.58
C PRO A 65 -34.02 -13.28 -2.10
N LEU A 66 -35.32 -13.25 -1.79
CA LEU A 66 -35.86 -13.09 -0.44
C LEU A 66 -36.19 -14.43 0.23
N VAL A 67 -36.11 -15.54 -0.50
CA VAL A 67 -36.30 -16.88 0.06
C VAL A 67 -35.31 -17.14 1.18
N ASN A 68 -35.84 -17.61 2.31
CA ASN A 68 -35.04 -17.97 3.47
C ASN A 68 -34.36 -19.33 3.27
N ILE A 69 -33.03 -19.35 3.43
CA ILE A 69 -32.20 -20.55 3.40
C ILE A 69 -31.51 -20.68 4.75
N LEU A 70 -31.99 -21.64 5.56
CA LEU A 70 -31.52 -21.88 6.93
C LEU A 70 -31.55 -20.61 7.79
N GLY A 71 -32.68 -19.91 7.79
CA GLY A 71 -32.89 -18.71 8.61
C GLY A 71 -32.29 -17.40 8.06
N LYS A 72 -31.66 -17.42 6.88
CA LYS A 72 -31.15 -16.20 6.22
C LYS A 72 -31.65 -16.08 4.78
N PRO A 73 -32.07 -14.90 4.30
CA PRO A 73 -32.42 -14.68 2.91
C PRO A 73 -31.27 -15.04 1.96
N MET A 74 -31.59 -15.56 0.78
CA MET A 74 -30.61 -15.89 -0.26
C MET A 74 -29.69 -14.70 -0.59
N ILE A 75 -30.27 -13.50 -0.74
CA ILE A 75 -29.51 -12.30 -1.09
C ILE A 75 -28.53 -11.89 0.01
N GLN A 76 -28.91 -12.05 1.28
CA GLN A 76 -28.05 -11.73 2.41
C GLN A 76 -26.78 -12.57 2.39
N ARG A 77 -26.88 -13.86 2.00
CA ARG A 77 -25.70 -14.74 1.89
C ARG A 77 -24.71 -14.24 0.84
N THR A 78 -25.20 -13.77 -0.31
CA THR A 78 -24.35 -13.19 -1.37
C THR A 78 -23.70 -11.89 -0.90
N TRP A 79 -24.45 -11.03 -0.21
CA TRP A 79 -23.92 -9.79 0.38
C TRP A 79 -22.84 -10.06 1.44
N GLU A 80 -23.08 -11.01 2.36
CA GLU A 80 -22.11 -11.42 3.38
C GLU A 80 -20.81 -11.92 2.74
N ARG A 81 -20.89 -12.69 1.64
CA ARG A 81 -19.71 -13.16 0.92
C ARG A 81 -18.99 -12.06 0.16
N ALA A 82 -19.73 -11.17 -0.50
CA ALA A 82 -19.14 -10.05 -1.22
C ALA A 82 -18.36 -9.14 -0.25
N LYS A 83 -18.89 -8.90 0.96
CA LYS A 83 -18.24 -8.09 1.99
C LYS A 83 -16.88 -8.63 2.46
N LEU A 84 -16.59 -9.92 2.24
CA LEU A 84 -15.29 -10.51 2.57
C LEU A 84 -14.21 -10.24 1.51
N ALA A 85 -14.57 -9.69 0.35
CA ALA A 85 -13.61 -9.42 -0.71
C ALA A 85 -12.72 -8.21 -0.35
N THR A 86 -11.40 -8.42 -0.28
CA THR A 86 -10.41 -7.37 0.01
C THR A 86 -10.15 -6.43 -1.16
N THR A 87 -10.67 -6.76 -2.34
CA THR A 87 -10.50 -6.02 -3.59
C THR A 87 -11.62 -5.04 -3.88
N LEU A 88 -12.72 -5.10 -3.13
CA LEU A 88 -13.85 -4.18 -3.26
C LEU A 88 -13.73 -3.07 -2.22
N ASP A 89 -13.92 -1.84 -2.67
CA ASP A 89 -13.99 -0.68 -1.77
C ASP A 89 -15.42 -0.50 -1.24
N HIS A 90 -16.41 -0.80 -2.08
CA HIS A 90 -17.83 -0.66 -1.78
C HIS A 90 -18.67 -1.78 -2.42
N ILE A 91 -19.83 -2.07 -1.82
CA ILE A 91 -20.86 -3.04 -2.27
C ILE A 91 -22.24 -2.39 -2.13
#